data_AF-A0A852NHW3-F1
#
_entry.id   AF-A0A852NHW3-F1
#
_cell.length_a   1.000
_cell.length_b   1.000
_cell.length_c   1.000
_cell.angle_alpha   90.00
_cell.angle_beta   90.00
_cell.angle_gamma   90.00
#
_symmetry.space_group_name_H-M   'P 1'
#
loop_
_entity.id
_entity.type
_entity.pdbx_description
1 polymer ?
#
loop_
_entity_poly.entity_id
_entity_poly.type
_entity_poly.pdbx_seq_one_letter_code
_entity_poly.pdbx_strand_id
1 'polypeptide(L)'
;APEQAAPPPPLQEQEKRQKVEFRKRMEQEVSPPPPATGEPRRRFQPMNKIETPPPHDVAEVAGLTSPPPRDDEDSRYVMVFKKEFAPSDEELDAYRRGEEWDPARAEERRRLRELAAQQEEAEPPPPPTPPGPPNDYKDKYRHPPPPDAAKAAARTMEANKAPPPSPCSPPVPVANKRDTRSPPPAMNEIRAKKRLR
;
A
#
# COMPACT_ATOMS: atom_id res chain seq x y z
N ALA A 1 48.97 31.05 -30.10
CA ALA A 1 48.90 29.85 -29.25
C ALA A 1 47.47 29.34 -29.32
N PRO A 2 47.21 28.12 -29.84
CA PRO A 2 45.86 27.58 -29.83
C PRO A 2 45.53 27.15 -28.40
N GLU A 3 44.47 27.73 -27.87
CA GLU A 3 43.84 27.38 -26.60
C GLU A 3 43.36 25.93 -26.69
N GLN A 4 44.10 25.00 -26.09
CA GLN A 4 43.64 23.63 -25.93
C GLN A 4 42.57 23.62 -24.84
N ALA A 5 41.31 23.73 -25.25
CA ALA A 5 40.17 23.46 -24.39
C ALA A 5 40.25 22.00 -23.92
N ALA A 6 40.51 21.80 -22.63
CA ALA A 6 40.56 20.48 -22.02
C ALA A 6 39.25 19.73 -22.27
N PRO A 7 39.30 18.40 -22.55
CA PRO A 7 38.09 17.61 -22.74
C PRO A 7 37.20 17.71 -21.50
N PRO A 8 35.87 17.80 -21.65
CA PRO A 8 34.98 17.89 -20.51
C PRO A 8 35.23 16.69 -19.58
N PRO A 9 35.33 16.92 -18.26
CA PRO A 9 35.54 15.83 -17.32
C PRO A 9 34.42 14.80 -17.49
N PRO A 10 34.72 13.50 -17.33
CA PRO A 10 33.73 12.45 -17.46
C PRO A 10 32.54 12.75 -16.54
N LEU A 11 31.31 12.45 -16.99
CA LEU A 11 30.07 12.76 -16.27
C LEU A 11 30.13 12.38 -14.77
N GLN A 12 30.79 11.26 -14.46
CA GLN A 12 31.00 10.76 -13.09
C GLN A 12 31.84 11.71 -12.20
N GLU A 13 32.80 12.45 -12.76
CA GLU A 13 33.61 13.38 -12.00
C GLU A 13 32.84 14.66 -11.67
N GLN A 14 31.95 15.11 -12.56
CA GLN A 14 31.01 16.19 -12.24
C GLN A 14 30.06 15.78 -11.12
N GLU A 15 29.48 14.58 -11.16
CA GLU A 15 28.61 14.07 -10.09
C GLU A 15 29.35 13.98 -8.74
N LYS A 16 30.60 13.51 -8.74
CA LYS A 16 31.45 13.47 -7.54
C LYS A 16 31.72 14.87 -6.99
N ARG A 17 32.06 15.84 -7.85
CA ARG A 17 32.27 17.24 -7.45
C ARG A 17 30.99 17.85 -6.88
N GLN A 18 29.85 17.63 -7.52
CA GLN A 18 28.55 18.08 -7.04
C GLN A 18 28.22 17.50 -5.67
N LYS A 19 28.46 16.20 -5.46
CA LYS A 19 28.23 15.55 -4.15
C LYS A 19 29.11 16.12 -3.04
N VAL A 20 30.38 16.42 -3.32
CA VAL A 20 31.30 17.00 -2.33
C VAL A 20 30.91 18.44 -1.99
N GLU A 21 30.62 19.26 -3.00
CA GLU A 21 30.14 20.63 -2.81
C GLU A 21 28.82 20.66 -2.03
N PHE A 22 27.89 19.76 -2.36
CA PHE A 22 26.63 19.62 -1.66
C PHE A 22 26.83 19.19 -0.20
N ARG A 23 27.71 18.21 0.06
CA ARG A 23 28.06 17.82 1.43
C ARG A 23 28.61 18.99 2.24
N LYS A 24 29.52 19.79 1.67
CA LYS A 24 30.09 20.97 2.34
C LYS A 24 29.02 22.02 2.66
N ARG A 25 28.03 22.20 1.78
CA ARG A 25 26.87 23.07 2.04
C ARG A 25 26.01 22.51 3.18
N MET A 26 25.71 21.22 3.16
CA MET A 26 24.94 20.55 4.22
C MET A 26 25.65 20.59 5.57
N GLU A 27 26.97 20.43 5.61
CA GLU A 27 27.76 20.58 6.83
C GLU A 27 27.62 21.97 7.42
N GLN A 28 27.63 23.03 6.60
CA GLN A 28 27.39 24.40 7.08
C GLN A 28 25.93 24.63 7.50
N GLU A 29 24.98 23.96 6.88
CA GLU A 29 23.55 24.13 7.18
C GLU A 29 23.09 23.34 8.41
N VAL A 30 23.69 22.16 8.63
CA VAL A 30 23.38 21.24 9.74
C VAL A 30 24.26 21.52 10.98
N SER A 31 25.47 22.07 10.80
CA SER A 31 26.37 22.45 11.90
C SER A 31 25.75 23.42 12.92
N PRO A 32 25.06 24.50 12.53
CA PRO A 32 24.30 25.28 13.49
C PRO A 32 23.09 24.44 13.92
N PRO A 33 22.95 24.08 15.20
CA PRO A 33 21.73 23.46 15.68
C PRO A 33 20.54 24.38 15.33
N PRO A 34 19.35 23.82 15.04
CA PRO A 34 18.17 24.64 14.79
C PRO A 34 18.04 25.67 15.91
N PRO A 35 17.86 26.97 15.59
CA PRO A 35 17.79 28.00 16.60
C PRO A 35 16.75 27.61 17.65
N ALA A 36 16.99 27.98 18.90
CA ALA A 36 16.16 27.64 20.06
C ALA A 36 14.71 28.20 19.99
N THR A 37 14.26 28.64 18.82
CA THR A 37 12.98 29.28 18.50
C THR A 37 11.81 28.29 18.42
N GLY A 38 11.94 27.08 18.99
CA GLY A 38 10.79 26.19 19.19
C GLY A 38 10.48 25.18 18.08
N GLU A 39 11.28 25.09 17.01
CA GLU A 39 11.15 24.00 16.04
C GLU A 39 12.08 22.83 16.41
N PRO A 40 11.54 21.67 16.85
CA PRO A 40 12.35 20.52 17.25
C PRO A 40 12.98 19.77 16.06
N ARG A 41 12.60 20.15 14.84
CA ARG A 41 12.90 19.43 13.59
C ARG A 41 13.16 20.41 12.45
N ARG A 42 14.06 20.04 11.54
CA ARG A 42 14.27 20.72 10.26
C ARG A 42 13.88 19.79 9.12
N ARG A 43 13.06 20.30 8.20
CA ARG A 43 12.65 19.58 6.97
C ARG A 43 13.41 20.14 5.79
N PHE A 44 14.11 19.26 5.06
CA PHE A 44 14.76 19.60 3.81
C PHE A 44 13.78 19.47 2.64
N GLN A 45 14.06 20.18 1.55
CA GLN A 45 13.31 20.01 0.30
C GLN A 45 13.50 18.57 -0.23
N PRO A 46 12.51 18.01 -0.95
CA PRO A 46 12.68 16.74 -1.63
C PRO A 46 13.82 16.86 -2.66
N MET A 47 14.76 15.91 -2.64
CA MET A 47 15.99 15.95 -3.43
C MET A 47 16.19 14.65 -4.22
N ASN A 48 17.09 14.68 -5.20
CA ASN A 48 17.39 13.54 -6.05
C ASN A 48 18.06 12.38 -5.29
N LYS A 49 18.05 11.16 -5.84
CA LYS A 49 18.68 9.95 -5.24
C LYS A 49 20.14 10.17 -4.81
N ILE A 50 20.85 11.07 -5.49
CA ILE A 50 22.27 11.37 -5.27
C ILE A 50 22.48 12.37 -4.11
N GLU A 51 21.49 13.22 -3.85
CA GLU A 51 21.52 14.33 -2.89
C GLU A 51 20.86 13.95 -1.54
N THR A 52 20.05 12.90 -1.52
CA THR A 52 19.46 12.36 -0.28
C THR A 52 20.46 11.80 0.76
N PRO A 53 21.57 11.12 0.40
CA PRO A 53 22.48 10.54 1.38
C PRO A 53 23.31 11.55 2.21
N PRO A 54 23.94 12.59 1.62
CA PRO A 54 24.74 13.56 2.37
C PRO A 54 24.09 14.18 3.62
N PRO A 55 22.82 14.63 3.63
CA PRO A 55 22.20 15.19 4.82
C PRO A 55 22.03 14.15 5.94
N HIS A 56 21.82 12.88 5.60
CA HIS A 56 21.72 11.79 6.57
C HIS A 56 23.09 11.52 7.21
N ASP A 57 24.13 11.36 6.40
CA ASP A 57 25.51 11.14 6.86
C ASP A 57 26.00 12.29 7.76
N VAL A 58 25.73 13.53 7.35
CA VAL A 58 26.12 14.73 8.11
C VAL A 58 25.32 14.86 9.40
N ALA A 59 24.02 14.54 9.38
CA ALA A 59 23.19 14.55 10.59
C ALA A 59 23.67 13.51 11.61
N GLU A 60 24.03 12.29 11.15
CA GLU A 60 24.58 11.24 12.02
C GLU A 60 25.89 11.69 12.69
N VAL A 61 26.81 12.28 11.92
CA VAL A 61 28.08 12.82 12.43
C VAL A 61 27.86 13.98 13.41
N ALA A 62 26.87 14.83 13.16
CA ALA A 62 26.48 15.91 14.05
C ALA A 62 25.71 15.44 15.31
N GLY A 63 25.45 14.12 15.43
CA GLY A 63 24.70 13.55 16.55
C GLY A 63 23.21 13.88 16.52
N LEU A 64 22.67 14.23 15.36
CA LEU A 64 21.25 14.47 15.12
C LEU A 64 20.57 13.19 14.62
N THR A 65 19.28 13.04 14.91
CA THR A 65 18.51 11.89 14.45
C THR A 65 17.93 12.19 13.08
N SER A 66 18.28 11.38 12.07
CA SER A 66 17.69 11.48 10.73
C SER A 66 17.09 10.13 10.32
N PRO A 67 15.76 9.98 10.41
CA PRO A 67 15.08 8.76 9.98
C PRO A 67 15.22 8.55 8.47
N PRO A 68 15.31 7.29 8.00
CA PRO A 68 15.40 6.99 6.59
C PRO A 68 14.12 7.45 5.85
N PRO A 69 14.25 7.97 4.62
CA PRO A 69 13.10 8.25 3.74
C PRO A 69 12.34 6.96 3.42
N ARG A 70 11.02 7.03 3.25
CA ARG A 70 10.21 5.90 2.76
C ARG A 70 10.41 5.73 1.24
N ASP A 71 10.12 4.53 0.76
CA ASP A 71 10.27 4.05 -0.63
C ASP A 71 9.31 4.71 -1.65
N ASP A 72 8.62 5.79 -1.28
CA ASP A 72 7.71 6.49 -2.18
C ASP A 72 8.52 7.49 -3.04
N GLU A 73 8.60 7.24 -4.36
CA GLU A 73 9.53 7.92 -5.28
C GLU A 73 9.34 9.45 -5.36
N ASP A 74 8.12 9.94 -5.15
CA ASP A 74 7.71 11.32 -5.41
C ASP A 74 7.80 12.27 -4.21
N SER A 75 8.19 11.81 -3.02
CA SER A 75 8.21 12.64 -1.80
C SER A 75 9.37 12.33 -0.85
N ARG A 76 10.56 12.05 -1.40
CA ARG A 76 11.77 11.77 -0.61
C ARG A 76 12.37 13.06 -0.04
N TYR A 77 11.72 13.63 0.96
CA TYR A 77 12.28 14.70 1.79
C TYR A 77 13.02 14.09 2.98
N VAL A 78 14.11 14.75 3.41
CA VAL A 78 14.89 14.34 4.59
C VAL A 78 14.46 15.22 5.77
N MET A 79 14.25 14.60 6.92
CA MET A 79 13.99 15.31 8.18
C MET A 79 15.14 15.05 9.13
N VAL A 80 15.58 16.11 9.80
CA VAL A 80 16.62 16.04 10.82
C VAL A 80 16.06 16.57 12.13
N PHE A 81 16.22 15.77 13.19
CA PHE A 81 15.70 16.01 14.52
C PHE A 81 16.86 16.21 15.50
N LYS A 82 16.61 17.04 16.52
CA LYS A 82 17.52 17.12 17.66
C LYS A 82 17.53 15.78 18.39
N LYS A 83 18.69 15.38 18.91
CA LYS A 83 18.84 14.12 19.65
C LYS A 83 17.88 13.99 20.84
N GLU A 84 17.61 15.11 21.50
CA GLU A 84 16.68 15.20 22.64
C GLU A 84 15.21 15.12 22.24
N PHE A 85 14.93 15.34 20.95
CA PHE A 85 13.60 15.30 20.36
C PHE A 85 13.55 14.22 19.27
N ALA A 86 14.23 13.09 19.52
CA ALA A 86 14.19 11.95 18.61
C ALA A 86 12.74 11.45 18.51
N PRO A 87 12.13 11.48 17.32
CA PRO A 87 10.74 11.13 17.15
C PRO A 87 10.52 9.64 17.38
N SER A 88 9.38 9.29 17.97
CA SER A 88 8.93 7.91 18.11
C SER A 88 8.56 7.32 16.74
N ASP A 89 8.62 6.00 16.57
CA ASP A 89 8.26 5.35 15.30
C ASP A 89 6.83 5.71 14.85
N GLU A 90 5.90 5.84 15.80
CA GLU A 90 4.51 6.24 15.52
C GLU A 90 4.40 7.70 15.05
N GLU A 91 5.26 8.59 15.56
CA GLU A 91 5.38 10.00 15.14
C GLU A 91 5.87 10.08 13.70
N LEU A 92 6.90 9.29 13.39
CA LEU A 92 7.43 9.18 12.05
C LEU A 92 6.39 8.70 11.06
N ASP A 93 5.59 7.70 11.43
CA ASP A 93 4.52 7.19 10.58
C ASP A 93 3.37 8.18 10.41
N ALA A 94 3.05 9.01 11.41
CA ALA A 94 2.11 10.10 11.24
C ALA A 94 2.64 11.14 10.24
N TYR A 95 3.91 11.56 10.39
CA TYR A 95 4.53 12.50 9.45
C TYR A 95 4.65 11.94 8.02
N ARG A 96 4.91 10.63 7.88
CA ARG A 96 4.92 9.93 6.58
C ARG A 96 3.54 9.93 5.93
N ARG A 97 2.47 9.76 6.72
CA ARG A 97 1.07 9.82 6.25
C ARG A 97 0.58 11.25 5.99
N GLY A 98 1.37 12.26 6.36
CA GLY A 98 0.95 13.67 6.30
C GLY A 98 -0.09 14.03 7.36
N GLU A 99 -0.21 13.22 8.41
CA GLU A 99 -1.12 13.46 9.52
C GLU A 99 -0.51 14.45 10.53
N GLU A 100 -1.35 15.29 11.13
CA GLU A 100 -0.94 16.18 12.21
C GLU A 100 -0.69 15.36 13.47
N TRP A 101 0.58 15.29 13.89
CA TRP A 101 0.94 14.69 15.15
C TRP A 101 0.73 15.67 16.31
N ASP A 102 -0.15 15.30 17.23
CA ASP A 102 -0.35 15.97 18.50
C ASP A 102 0.10 15.02 19.64
N PRO A 103 1.10 15.40 20.46
CA PRO A 103 1.60 14.55 21.55
C PRO A 103 0.52 14.17 22.56
N ALA A 104 -0.48 15.03 22.80
CA ALA A 104 -1.57 14.73 23.74
C ALA A 104 -2.48 13.62 23.21
N ARG A 105 -2.85 13.69 21.93
CA ARG A 105 -3.65 12.63 21.26
C ARG A 105 -2.90 11.32 21.14
N ALA A 106 -1.58 11.38 21.02
CA ALA A 106 -0.73 10.20 20.96
C ALA A 106 -0.69 9.44 22.29
N GLU A 107 -0.51 10.15 23.41
CA GLU A 107 -0.58 9.52 24.74
C GLU A 107 -1.94 8.91 25.00
N GLU A 108 -3.03 9.60 24.62
CA GLU A 108 -4.39 9.06 24.73
C GLU A 108 -4.56 7.77 23.92
N ARG A 109 -4.13 7.77 22.66
CA ARG A 109 -4.19 6.59 21.80
C ARG A 109 -3.34 5.43 22.32
N ARG A 110 -2.16 5.73 22.88
CA ARG A 110 -1.30 4.74 23.53
C ARG A 110 -1.99 4.12 24.76
N ARG A 111 -2.57 4.95 25.64
CA ARG A 111 -3.32 4.48 26.81
C ARG A 111 -4.52 3.63 26.40
N LEU A 112 -5.24 4.01 25.35
CA LEU A 112 -6.36 3.23 24.85
C LEU A 112 -5.92 1.87 24.30
N ARG A 113 -4.81 1.82 23.55
CA ARG A 113 -4.25 0.57 23.04
C ARG A 113 -3.75 -0.34 24.18
N GLU A 114 -3.11 0.23 25.19
CA GLU A 114 -2.66 -0.51 26.37
C GLU A 114 -3.83 -1.07 27.18
N LEU A 115 -4.91 -0.30 27.35
CA LEU A 115 -6.15 -0.77 27.97
C LEU A 115 -6.81 -1.89 27.16
N ALA A 116 -6.85 -1.77 25.83
CA ALA A 116 -7.39 -2.81 24.96
C ALA A 116 -6.56 -4.10 25.02
N ALA A 117 -5.23 -3.99 25.05
CA ALA A 117 -4.33 -5.13 25.20
C ALA A 117 -4.49 -5.80 26.58
N GLN A 118 -4.64 -5.02 27.65
CA GLN A 118 -4.94 -5.57 28.98
C GLN A 118 -6.32 -6.24 29.03
N GLN A 119 -7.32 -5.71 28.31
CA GLN A 119 -8.63 -6.35 28.20
C GLN A 119 -8.56 -7.66 27.43
N GLU A 120 -7.79 -7.72 26.34
CA GLU A 120 -7.57 -8.94 25.55
C GLU A 120 -6.77 -9.99 26.33
N GLU A 121 -5.78 -9.57 27.12
CA GLU A 121 -5.00 -10.48 27.99
C GLU A 121 -5.81 -10.94 29.22
N ALA A 122 -6.70 -10.09 29.74
CA ALA A 122 -7.63 -10.45 30.81
C ALA A 122 -8.83 -11.27 30.30
N GLU A 123 -9.12 -11.22 29.00
CA GLU A 123 -10.12 -12.07 28.37
C GLU A 123 -9.59 -13.51 28.41
N PRO A 124 -10.22 -14.41 29.18
CA PRO A 124 -9.76 -15.79 29.24
C PRO A 124 -9.82 -16.38 27.83
N PRO A 125 -8.85 -17.23 27.44
CA PRO A 125 -8.93 -17.91 26.16
C PRO A 125 -10.30 -18.59 26.04
N PRO A 126 -10.92 -18.58 24.85
CA PRO A 126 -12.22 -19.19 24.66
C PRO A 126 -12.17 -20.62 25.21
N PRO A 127 -13.23 -21.06 25.92
CA PRO A 127 -13.22 -22.36 26.57
C PRO A 127 -12.83 -23.43 25.55
N PRO A 128 -11.97 -24.40 25.94
CA PRO A 128 -11.56 -25.46 25.03
C PRO A 128 -12.81 -26.10 24.45
N THR A 129 -12.92 -26.07 23.11
CA THR A 129 -14.04 -26.71 22.44
C THR A 129 -14.06 -28.17 22.86
N PRO A 130 -15.22 -28.70 23.30
CA PRO A 130 -15.30 -30.10 23.72
C PRO A 130 -14.80 -30.96 22.57
N PRO A 131 -14.06 -32.06 22.84
CA PRO A 131 -13.60 -32.96 21.80
C PRO A 131 -14.82 -33.41 21.00
N GLY A 132 -14.96 -32.84 19.80
CA GLY A 132 -16.00 -33.21 18.87
C GLY A 132 -15.81 -34.67 18.46
N PRO A 133 -16.83 -35.30 17.89
CA PRO A 133 -16.67 -36.62 17.29
C PRO A 133 -15.46 -36.60 16.33
N PRO A 134 -14.68 -37.70 16.24
CA PRO A 134 -13.43 -37.77 15.47
C PRO A 134 -13.58 -37.43 13.98
N ASN A 135 -14.82 -37.37 13.49
CA ASN A 135 -15.16 -36.75 12.23
C ASN A 135 -16.38 -35.84 12.46
N ASP A 136 -16.18 -34.53 12.59
CA ASP A 136 -17.29 -33.60 12.37
C ASP A 136 -17.65 -33.72 10.88
N TYR A 137 -18.82 -34.29 10.57
CA TYR A 137 -19.29 -34.46 9.20
C TYR A 137 -19.27 -33.14 8.43
N LYS A 138 -19.38 -31.99 9.11
CA LYS A 138 -19.27 -30.66 8.52
C LYS A 138 -17.88 -30.38 7.96
N ASP A 139 -16.81 -30.93 8.54
CA ASP A 139 -15.44 -30.74 8.05
C ASP A 139 -15.19 -31.45 6.71
N LYS A 140 -15.89 -32.57 6.43
CA LYS A 140 -15.88 -33.19 5.09
C LYS A 140 -16.40 -32.26 3.99
N TYR A 141 -17.20 -31.25 4.33
CA TYR A 141 -17.71 -30.25 3.39
C TYR A 141 -17.03 -28.89 3.54
N ARG A 142 -16.13 -28.76 4.52
CA ARG A 142 -15.28 -27.59 4.72
C ARG A 142 -14.06 -27.64 3.79
N HIS A 143 -14.24 -28.12 2.56
CA HIS A 143 -13.27 -27.87 1.52
C HIS A 143 -13.34 -26.37 1.21
N PRO A 144 -12.26 -25.60 1.44
CA PRO A 144 -12.26 -24.21 1.03
C PRO A 144 -12.57 -24.19 -0.47
N PRO A 145 -13.55 -23.41 -0.93
CA PRO A 145 -13.74 -23.25 -2.36
C PRO A 145 -12.39 -22.78 -2.93
N PRO A 146 -11.93 -23.35 -4.06
CA PRO A 146 -10.74 -22.83 -4.70
C PRO A 146 -10.91 -21.30 -4.86
N PRO A 147 -9.86 -20.51 -4.67
CA PRO A 147 -9.97 -19.05 -4.58
C PRO A 147 -10.68 -18.43 -5.79
N ASP A 148 -10.59 -19.09 -6.94
CA ASP A 148 -11.29 -18.69 -8.17
C ASP A 148 -12.80 -18.95 -8.12
N ALA A 149 -13.25 -20.03 -7.45
CA ALA A 149 -14.67 -20.32 -7.23
C ALA A 149 -15.31 -19.36 -6.21
N ALA A 150 -14.57 -18.98 -5.16
CA ALA A 150 -15.04 -17.98 -4.19
C ALA A 150 -15.24 -16.59 -4.86
N LYS A 151 -14.26 -16.16 -5.67
CA LYS A 151 -14.34 -14.91 -6.44
C LYS A 151 -15.44 -14.95 -7.50
N ALA A 152 -15.64 -16.09 -8.16
CA ALA A 152 -16.74 -16.26 -9.12
C ALA A 152 -18.11 -16.21 -8.41
N ALA A 153 -18.26 -16.89 -7.27
CA ALA A 153 -19.51 -16.90 -6.49
C ALA A 153 -19.89 -15.49 -5.98
N ALA A 154 -18.92 -14.73 -5.45
CA ALA A 154 -19.13 -13.35 -5.02
C ALA A 154 -19.62 -12.45 -6.18
N ARG A 155 -18.99 -12.57 -7.36
CA ARG A 155 -19.39 -11.85 -8.57
C ARG A 155 -20.80 -12.25 -9.06
N THR A 156 -21.19 -13.52 -8.88
CA THR A 156 -22.54 -13.98 -9.27
C THR A 156 -23.64 -13.59 -8.28
N MET A 157 -23.33 -13.39 -6.99
CA MET A 157 -24.30 -12.96 -5.99
C MET A 157 -24.66 -11.47 -6.14
N GLU A 158 -23.73 -10.63 -6.59
CA GLU A 158 -24.03 -9.23 -6.96
C GLU A 158 -25.02 -9.14 -8.14
N ALA A 159 -24.93 -10.08 -9.08
CA ALA A 159 -25.74 -10.07 -10.31
C ALA A 159 -27.20 -10.55 -10.11
N ASN A 160 -27.53 -11.23 -9.01
CA ASN A 160 -28.87 -11.83 -8.79
C ASN A 160 -29.59 -11.25 -7.56
N LYS A 161 -29.64 -9.92 -7.42
CA LYS A 161 -30.47 -9.27 -6.40
C LYS A 161 -31.97 -9.21 -6.76
N ALA A 162 -32.45 -10.07 -7.66
CA ALA A 162 -33.86 -10.18 -8.02
C ALA A 162 -34.45 -11.51 -7.48
N PRO A 163 -35.53 -11.48 -6.68
CA PRO A 163 -36.07 -12.66 -6.01
C PRO A 163 -36.77 -13.63 -6.99
N PRO A 164 -36.84 -14.94 -6.67
CA PRO A 164 -37.36 -15.95 -7.58
C PRO A 164 -38.87 -16.18 -7.43
N PRO A 165 -39.52 -16.77 -8.44
CA PRO A 165 -40.55 -17.75 -8.13
C PRO A 165 -40.38 -19.04 -8.97
N SER A 166 -40.09 -20.15 -8.27
CA SER A 166 -40.63 -21.50 -8.51
C SER A 166 -40.46 -22.24 -9.87
N PRO A 167 -40.68 -23.58 -9.90
CA PRO A 167 -39.74 -24.52 -10.52
C PRO A 167 -40.18 -24.98 -11.90
N CYS A 168 -39.90 -24.19 -12.94
CA CYS A 168 -39.70 -24.72 -14.28
C CYS A 168 -38.85 -23.69 -15.03
N SER A 169 -37.67 -24.09 -15.48
CA SER A 169 -36.57 -23.26 -15.98
C SER A 169 -36.98 -21.92 -16.60
N PRO A 170 -36.33 -20.80 -16.23
CA PRO A 170 -36.64 -19.49 -16.79
C PRO A 170 -36.40 -19.49 -18.32
N PRO A 171 -37.25 -18.82 -19.11
CA PRO A 171 -37.02 -18.69 -20.54
C PRO A 171 -35.67 -18.00 -20.77
N VAL A 172 -34.74 -18.72 -21.41
CA VAL A 172 -33.43 -18.19 -21.79
C VAL A 172 -33.67 -16.92 -22.63
N PRO A 173 -33.11 -15.76 -22.25
CA PRO A 173 -33.28 -14.53 -23.02
C PRO A 173 -32.78 -14.76 -24.44
N VAL A 174 -33.46 -14.20 -25.44
CA VAL A 174 -33.16 -14.42 -26.87
C VAL A 174 -31.71 -14.07 -27.22
N ALA A 175 -31.11 -13.12 -26.49
CA ALA A 175 -29.69 -12.77 -26.59
C ALA A 175 -28.74 -13.96 -26.36
N ASN A 176 -29.15 -14.94 -25.55
CA ASN A 176 -28.33 -16.11 -25.19
C ASN A 176 -28.70 -17.36 -26.02
N LYS A 177 -29.64 -17.25 -26.97
CA LYS A 177 -30.05 -18.36 -27.85
C LYS A 177 -29.18 -18.40 -29.09
N ARG A 178 -28.71 -19.60 -29.44
CA ARG A 178 -27.85 -19.86 -30.61
C ARG A 178 -28.57 -19.62 -31.95
N ASP A 179 -29.89 -19.73 -31.97
CA ASP A 179 -30.72 -19.35 -33.12
C ASP A 179 -31.64 -18.21 -32.69
N THR A 180 -31.44 -17.04 -33.31
CA THR A 180 -32.22 -15.81 -33.09
C THR A 180 -33.33 -15.65 -34.12
N ARG A 181 -33.44 -16.57 -35.10
CA ARG A 181 -34.45 -16.50 -36.15
C ARG A 181 -35.82 -16.86 -35.59
N SER A 182 -36.84 -16.16 -36.10
CA SER A 182 -38.22 -16.48 -35.77
C SER A 182 -38.57 -17.92 -36.21
N PRO A 183 -39.56 -18.59 -35.59
CA PRO A 183 -39.95 -19.97 -35.94
C PRO A 183 -40.29 -20.23 -37.43
N PRO A 184 -41.00 -19.34 -38.17
CA PRO A 184 -41.38 -19.63 -39.55
C PRO A 184 -40.21 -19.84 -40.54
N PRO A 185 -39.17 -18.98 -40.60
CA PRO A 185 -38.04 -19.21 -41.49
C PRO A 185 -37.25 -20.48 -41.14
N ALA A 186 -37.07 -20.78 -39.85
CA ALA A 186 -36.41 -22.00 -39.40
C ALA A 186 -37.16 -23.26 -39.88
N MET A 187 -38.50 -23.27 -39.79
CA MET A 187 -39.31 -24.39 -40.26
C MET A 187 -39.25 -24.59 -41.77
N ASN A 188 -39.23 -23.51 -42.56
CA ASN A 188 -39.12 -23.60 -44.01
C ASN A 188 -37.76 -24.16 -44.44
N GLU A 189 -36.68 -23.77 -43.76
CA GLU A 189 -35.33 -24.29 -44.02
C GLU A 189 -35.23 -25.79 -43.68
N ILE A 190 -35.81 -26.22 -42.56
CA ILE A 190 -35.89 -27.64 -42.20
C ILE A 190 -36.69 -28.43 -43.25
N ARG A 191 -37.81 -27.90 -43.74
CA ARG A 191 -38.61 -28.54 -44.81
C ARG A 191 -37.85 -28.61 -46.13
N ALA A 192 -37.16 -27.53 -46.52
CA ALA A 192 -36.34 -27.50 -47.73
C ALA A 192 -35.19 -28.51 -47.66
N LYS A 193 -34.49 -28.58 -46.52
CA LYS A 193 -33.39 -29.52 -46.28
C LYS A 193 -33.85 -30.99 -46.24
N LYS A 194 -35.07 -31.25 -45.75
CA LYS A 194 -35.70 -32.58 -45.84
C LYS A 194 -36.08 -32.99 -47.26
N ARG A 195 -36.40 -32.04 -48.16
CA ARG A 195 -36.74 -32.32 -49.56
C ARG A 195 -35.52 -32.59 -50.44
N LEU A 196 -34.34 -32.14 -50.01
CA LEU A 196 -33.08 -32.30 -50.73
C LEU A 196 -32.30 -33.55 -50.30
N ARG A 197 -32.87 -34.38 -49.42
CA ARG A 197 -32.27 -35.58 -48.85
C ARG A 197 -33.05 -36.83 -49.25
#